data_AF-A0A9W8H7V5-F1
#
_entry.id   AF-A0A9W8H7V5-F1
#
_cell.length_a   1.000
_cell.length_b   1.000
_cell.length_c   1.000
_cell.angle_alpha   90.00
_cell.angle_beta   90.00
_cell.angle_gamma   90.00
#
_symmetry.space_group_name_H-M   'P 1'
#
loop_
_entity.id
_entity.type
_entity.pdbx_description
1 polymer ?
#
loop_
_entity_poly.entity_id
_entity_poly.type
_entity_poly.pdbx_seq_one_letter_code
_entity_poly.pdbx_strand_id
1 'polypeptide(L)'
;IRQKAAEPRQEHAGAVNQEVQRQYESGLDIDWAAVSQVVDLSEIKCLELCRFSEGKARWTYDPDTFSQEMADRMEAFIAEHYPPPTAPNFNAVSNHMWIDINDCIRMARMLRGEFEWADEAKARAVRMREQGMTHKEIARQLTIVEENSGKVSFSEVMELVKREFIGAKRKNSAFNRADAYSASLPLYKARMEAADKDQIARDILSGATTVAEVARRLDVPTRPVAMVVDKFQSRMYSSVWTDQETEQLLEHARMHTPPYNWRVLSALLGTKSPRQCKCKFNKLKYGGAIPDKPEN
;
A
#
# COMPACT_ATOMS: atom_id res chain seq x y z
N ILE A 1 -34.84 -38.25 28.28
CA ILE A 1 -34.11 -37.44 27.29
C ILE A 1 -35.11 -36.45 26.71
N ARG A 2 -35.10 -35.18 27.16
CA ARG A 2 -35.97 -34.14 26.59
C ARG A 2 -35.32 -33.64 25.30
N GLN A 3 -35.90 -33.99 24.16
CA GLN A 3 -35.60 -33.31 22.89
C GLN A 3 -36.04 -31.85 23.06
N LYS A 4 -35.08 -30.93 23.16
CA LYS A 4 -35.35 -29.50 22.99
C LYS A 4 -35.82 -29.32 21.55
N ALA A 5 -37.08 -28.95 21.34
CA ALA A 5 -37.54 -28.49 20.05
C ALA A 5 -36.58 -27.39 19.57
N ALA A 6 -35.99 -27.55 18.39
CA ALA A 6 -35.17 -26.52 17.79
C ALA A 6 -36.03 -25.25 17.69
N GLU A 7 -35.52 -24.12 18.18
CA GLU A 7 -36.26 -22.88 18.13
C GLU A 7 -36.48 -22.48 16.65
N PRO A 8 -37.69 -22.08 16.23
CA PRO A 8 -38.02 -21.75 14.83
C PRO A 8 -37.08 -20.72 14.19
N ARG A 9 -36.36 -19.93 14.99
CA ARG A 9 -35.34 -18.98 14.50
C ARG A 9 -34.11 -19.64 13.90
N GLN A 10 -33.71 -20.81 14.39
CA GLN A 10 -32.49 -21.48 13.93
C GLN A 10 -32.71 -22.17 12.58
N GLU A 11 -33.92 -22.68 12.34
CA GLU A 11 -34.32 -23.30 11.07
C GLU A 11 -34.37 -22.25 9.94
N HIS A 12 -35.00 -21.10 10.19
CA HIS A 12 -35.03 -20.02 9.20
C HIS A 12 -33.64 -19.46 8.86
N ALA A 13 -32.76 -19.30 9.84
CA ALA A 13 -31.39 -18.83 9.57
C ALA A 13 -30.64 -19.83 8.68
N GLY A 14 -30.82 -21.14 8.89
CA GLY A 14 -30.24 -22.17 8.03
C GLY A 14 -30.73 -22.06 6.58
N ALA A 15 -32.04 -21.94 6.39
CA ALA A 15 -32.66 -21.82 5.07
C ALA A 15 -32.20 -20.56 4.30
N VAL A 16 -32.14 -19.40 4.97
CA VAL A 16 -31.61 -18.16 4.39
C VAL A 16 -30.17 -18.34 3.92
N ASN A 17 -29.29 -18.90 4.77
CA ASN A 17 -27.88 -19.09 4.41
C ASN A 17 -27.71 -20.04 3.22
N GLN A 18 -28.49 -21.13 3.19
CA GLN A 18 -28.43 -22.11 2.11
C GLN A 18 -28.83 -21.50 0.77
N GLU A 19 -29.90 -20.70 0.74
CA GLU A 19 -30.36 -20.08 -0.50
C GLU A 19 -29.39 -18.97 -1.00
N VAL A 20 -28.86 -18.15 -0.09
CA VAL A 20 -27.82 -17.17 -0.43
C VAL A 20 -26.56 -17.84 -0.98
N GLN A 21 -26.11 -18.93 -0.34
CA GLN A 21 -24.98 -19.71 -0.82
C GLN A 21 -25.23 -20.27 -2.22
N ARG A 22 -26.43 -20.82 -2.48
CA ARG A 22 -26.82 -21.34 -3.79
C ARG A 22 -26.72 -20.27 -4.89
N GLN A 23 -27.23 -19.06 -4.64
CA GLN A 23 -27.15 -17.95 -5.60
C GLN A 23 -25.70 -17.53 -5.85
N TYR A 24 -24.90 -17.39 -4.78
CA TYR A 24 -23.47 -17.07 -4.85
C TYR A 24 -22.68 -18.09 -5.68
N GLU A 25 -22.84 -19.39 -5.40
CA GLU A 25 -22.18 -20.48 -6.12
C GLU A 25 -22.62 -20.56 -7.59
N SER A 26 -23.81 -20.05 -7.92
CA SER A 26 -24.30 -19.94 -9.30
C SER A 26 -23.69 -18.75 -10.06
N GLY A 27 -22.87 -17.92 -9.39
CA GLY A 27 -22.27 -16.71 -9.97
C GLY A 27 -23.25 -15.56 -10.20
N LEU A 28 -24.42 -15.60 -9.54
CA LEU A 28 -25.42 -14.54 -9.60
C LEU A 28 -25.21 -13.56 -8.44
N ASP A 29 -25.58 -12.30 -8.67
CA ASP A 29 -25.77 -11.36 -7.57
C ASP A 29 -26.90 -11.86 -6.65
N ILE A 30 -26.81 -11.54 -5.36
CA ILE A 30 -27.81 -12.00 -4.39
C ILE A 30 -29.11 -11.21 -4.54
N ASP A 31 -30.14 -11.91 -4.97
CA ASP A 31 -31.51 -11.41 -5.07
C ASP A 31 -32.27 -11.73 -3.77
N TRP A 32 -32.32 -10.75 -2.88
CA TRP A 32 -33.00 -10.85 -1.59
C TRP A 32 -34.51 -11.05 -1.70
N ALA A 33 -35.15 -10.62 -2.79
CA ALA A 33 -36.56 -10.84 -3.03
C ALA A 33 -36.83 -12.33 -3.32
N ALA A 34 -35.96 -12.97 -4.10
CA ALA A 34 -36.00 -14.41 -4.32
C ALA A 34 -35.74 -15.19 -3.02
N VAL A 35 -34.74 -14.78 -2.21
CA VAL A 35 -34.50 -15.41 -0.89
C VAL A 35 -35.73 -15.29 0.02
N SER A 36 -36.36 -14.12 0.05
CA SER A 36 -37.57 -13.84 0.82
C SER A 36 -38.73 -14.76 0.44
N GLN A 37 -38.97 -14.96 -0.85
CA GLN A 37 -40.03 -15.85 -1.35
C GLN A 37 -39.78 -17.32 -0.99
N VAL A 38 -38.52 -17.78 -1.06
CA VAL A 38 -38.16 -19.18 -0.75
C VAL A 38 -38.32 -19.51 0.73
N VAL A 39 -37.97 -18.57 1.62
CA VAL A 39 -37.96 -18.82 3.08
C VAL A 39 -39.25 -18.33 3.76
N ASP A 40 -40.17 -17.72 3.02
CA ASP A 40 -41.42 -17.13 3.55
C ASP A 40 -41.19 -16.14 4.70
N LEU A 41 -40.22 -15.24 4.49
CA LEU A 41 -39.86 -14.16 5.41
C LEU A 41 -39.72 -12.87 4.63
N SER A 42 -39.99 -11.71 5.24
CA SER A 42 -39.69 -10.42 4.61
C SER A 42 -38.20 -10.29 4.27
N GLU A 43 -37.85 -9.58 3.18
CA GLU A 43 -36.47 -9.34 2.76
C GLU A 43 -35.57 -8.83 3.89
N ILE A 44 -36.02 -7.84 4.64
CA ILE A 44 -35.26 -7.30 5.78
C ILE A 44 -34.95 -8.38 6.81
N LYS A 45 -35.87 -9.32 7.04
CA LYS A 45 -35.65 -10.41 8.00
C LYS A 45 -34.64 -11.43 7.49
N CYS A 46 -34.65 -11.71 6.19
CA CYS A 46 -33.61 -12.52 5.55
C CYS A 46 -32.23 -11.86 5.70
N LEU A 47 -32.14 -10.55 5.43
CA LEU A 47 -30.92 -9.76 5.62
C LEU A 47 -30.41 -9.81 7.06
N GLU A 48 -31.30 -9.73 8.06
CA GLU A 48 -30.90 -9.82 9.48
C GLU A 48 -30.41 -11.21 9.89
N LEU A 49 -30.98 -12.28 9.32
CA LEU A 49 -30.69 -13.67 9.70
C LEU A 49 -29.49 -14.27 8.94
N CYS A 50 -29.17 -13.77 7.75
CA CYS A 50 -28.09 -14.29 6.93
C CYS A 50 -26.73 -14.09 7.62
N ARG A 51 -25.98 -15.19 7.77
CA ARG A 51 -24.62 -15.25 8.31
C ARG A 51 -23.59 -15.66 7.27
N PHE A 52 -24.01 -15.89 6.03
CA PHE A 52 -23.12 -16.15 4.91
C PHE A 52 -22.25 -14.92 4.66
N SER A 53 -20.95 -15.13 4.56
CA SER A 53 -19.95 -14.05 4.48
C SER A 53 -18.94 -14.23 3.37
N GLU A 54 -18.96 -15.37 2.68
CA GLU A 54 -18.06 -15.61 1.56
C GLU A 54 -18.38 -14.66 0.40
N GLY A 55 -17.35 -14.16 -0.25
CA GLY A 55 -17.49 -13.23 -1.38
C GLY A 55 -17.83 -11.79 -1.02
N LYS A 56 -18.09 -11.47 0.25
CA LYS A 56 -18.27 -10.07 0.68
C LYS A 56 -16.99 -9.28 0.45
N ALA A 57 -17.14 -8.08 -0.11
CA ALA A 57 -16.01 -7.20 -0.32
C ALA A 57 -15.46 -6.70 1.02
N ARG A 58 -14.14 -6.63 1.12
CA ARG A 58 -13.47 -5.83 2.17
C ARG A 58 -13.49 -4.38 1.70
N TRP A 59 -14.04 -3.49 2.51
CA TRP A 59 -13.99 -2.08 2.21
C TRP A 59 -12.74 -1.49 2.83
N THR A 60 -11.81 -1.13 1.95
CA THR A 60 -10.62 -0.36 2.31
C THR A 60 -10.96 1.10 2.06
N TYR A 61 -10.96 1.92 3.10
CA TYR A 61 -11.11 3.36 2.93
C TYR A 61 -9.98 3.87 2.03
N ASP A 62 -10.37 4.40 0.88
CA ASP A 62 -9.48 5.07 -0.05
C ASP A 62 -10.08 6.47 -0.29
N PRO A 63 -9.43 7.55 0.19
CA PRO A 63 -9.95 8.90 0.06
C PRO A 63 -10.07 9.36 -1.41
N ASP A 64 -9.36 8.71 -2.34
CA ASP A 64 -9.40 9.04 -3.76
C ASP A 64 -10.48 8.22 -4.52
N THR A 65 -10.89 7.06 -3.99
CA THR A 65 -11.92 6.19 -4.61
C THR A 65 -13.17 5.98 -3.76
N PHE A 66 -13.26 6.62 -2.59
CA PHE A 66 -14.46 6.64 -1.76
C PHE A 66 -15.61 7.21 -2.57
N SER A 67 -16.45 6.31 -3.09
CA SER A 67 -17.61 6.74 -3.86
C SER A 67 -18.68 7.20 -2.86
N GLN A 68 -19.02 8.48 -2.96
CA GLN A 68 -20.17 9.07 -2.24
C GLN A 68 -21.43 8.21 -2.45
N GLU A 69 -21.58 7.61 -3.64
CA GLU A 69 -22.64 6.67 -3.97
C GLU A 69 -22.78 5.49 -2.99
N MET A 70 -21.67 4.91 -2.52
CA MET A 70 -21.73 3.78 -1.58
C MET A 70 -22.17 4.22 -0.19
N ALA A 71 -21.74 5.41 0.24
CA ALA A 71 -22.20 6.02 1.47
C ALA A 71 -23.70 6.35 1.41
N ASP A 72 -24.13 7.01 0.33
CA ASP A 72 -25.52 7.38 0.11
C ASP A 72 -26.43 6.16 0.10
N ARG A 73 -25.99 5.06 -0.54
CA ARG A 73 -26.74 3.80 -0.57
C ARG A 73 -26.88 3.18 0.83
N MET A 74 -25.82 3.20 1.63
CA MET A 74 -25.87 2.70 3.00
C MET A 74 -26.76 3.58 3.90
N GLU A 75 -26.66 4.90 3.79
CA GLU A 75 -27.48 5.83 4.58
C GLU A 75 -28.95 5.72 4.20
N ALA A 76 -29.28 5.60 2.91
CA ALA A 76 -30.64 5.37 2.44
C ALA A 76 -31.23 4.09 3.04
N PHE A 77 -30.49 2.97 2.97
CA PHE A 77 -30.92 1.70 3.55
C PHE A 77 -31.13 1.78 5.07
N ILE A 78 -30.21 2.45 5.79
CA ILE A 78 -30.34 2.63 7.24
C ILE A 78 -31.55 3.52 7.57
N ALA A 79 -31.76 4.62 6.85
CA ALA A 79 -32.87 5.53 7.09
C ALA A 79 -34.23 4.87 6.83
N GLU A 80 -34.32 4.02 5.80
CA GLU A 80 -35.53 3.30 5.43
C GLU A 80 -35.91 2.21 6.44
N HIS A 81 -34.97 1.36 6.84
CA HIS A 81 -35.28 0.18 7.65
C HIS A 81 -35.00 0.33 9.15
N TYR A 82 -34.16 1.30 9.53
CA TYR A 82 -33.76 1.54 10.92
C TYR A 82 -33.86 3.03 11.29
N PRO A 83 -35.05 3.66 11.13
CA PRO A 83 -35.23 5.06 11.50
C PRO A 83 -35.02 5.27 13.01
N PRO A 84 -34.50 6.43 13.44
CA PRO A 84 -34.35 6.75 14.86
C PRO A 84 -35.67 6.55 15.64
N PRO A 85 -35.63 5.99 16.86
CA PRO A 85 -34.45 5.69 17.69
C PRO A 85 -33.88 4.27 17.48
N THR A 86 -34.33 3.56 16.45
CA THR A 86 -33.93 2.16 16.23
C THR A 86 -32.46 2.09 15.87
N ALA A 87 -31.68 1.27 16.60
CA ALA A 87 -30.29 1.05 16.26
C ALA A 87 -30.19 0.23 14.96
N PRO A 88 -29.33 0.62 13.99
CA PRO A 88 -29.15 -0.15 12.76
C PRO A 88 -28.67 -1.56 13.03
N ASN A 89 -29.27 -2.55 12.37
CA ASN A 89 -28.74 -3.90 12.37
C ASN A 89 -27.64 -4.03 11.30
N PHE A 90 -26.39 -3.88 11.71
CA PHE A 90 -25.25 -3.91 10.77
C PHE A 90 -25.05 -5.25 10.06
N ASN A 91 -25.65 -6.34 10.53
CA ASN A 91 -25.68 -7.58 9.77
C ASN A 91 -26.52 -7.44 8.50
N ALA A 92 -27.70 -6.82 8.61
CA ALA A 92 -28.56 -6.53 7.46
C ALA A 92 -27.90 -5.52 6.51
N VAL A 93 -27.28 -4.47 7.05
CA VAL A 93 -26.51 -3.48 6.25
C VAL A 93 -25.38 -4.16 5.48
N SER A 94 -24.61 -5.02 6.15
CA SER A 94 -23.53 -5.81 5.54
C SER A 94 -24.02 -6.70 4.40
N ASN A 95 -25.16 -7.38 4.60
CA ASN A 95 -25.76 -8.25 3.61
C ASN A 95 -26.35 -7.47 2.42
N HIS A 96 -26.97 -6.31 2.67
CA HIS A 96 -27.49 -5.43 1.61
C HIS A 96 -26.36 -4.85 0.76
N MET A 97 -25.29 -4.38 1.42
CA MET A 97 -24.15 -3.77 0.73
C MET A 97 -23.20 -4.80 0.11
N TRP A 98 -23.30 -6.06 0.50
CA TRP A 98 -22.35 -7.14 0.21
C TRP A 98 -20.89 -6.79 0.62
N ILE A 99 -20.76 -6.14 1.78
CA ILE A 99 -19.49 -5.67 2.38
C ILE A 99 -19.34 -6.27 3.78
N ASP A 100 -18.11 -6.50 4.24
CA ASP A 100 -17.85 -6.96 5.62
C ASP A 100 -18.56 -6.10 6.68
N ILE A 101 -19.06 -6.75 7.72
CA ILE A 101 -19.84 -6.09 8.78
C ILE A 101 -19.03 -5.03 9.54
N ASN A 102 -17.75 -5.30 9.82
CA ASN A 102 -16.92 -4.34 10.57
C ASN A 102 -16.65 -3.10 9.73
N ASP A 103 -16.52 -3.29 8.43
CA ASP A 103 -16.29 -2.19 7.50
C ASP A 103 -17.56 -1.32 7.37
N CYS A 104 -18.76 -1.92 7.34
CA CYS A 104 -20.03 -1.17 7.40
C CYS A 104 -20.19 -0.36 8.70
N ILE A 105 -19.83 -0.94 9.84
CA ILE A 105 -19.83 -0.24 11.14
C ILE A 105 -18.88 0.96 11.08
N ARG A 106 -17.67 0.77 10.53
CA ARG A 106 -16.67 1.83 10.39
C ARG A 106 -17.18 2.93 9.47
N MET A 107 -17.74 2.60 8.31
CA MET A 107 -18.35 3.57 7.40
C MET A 107 -19.43 4.40 8.09
N ALA A 108 -20.38 3.76 8.77
CA ALA A 108 -21.49 4.47 9.41
C ALA A 108 -21.02 5.41 10.52
N ARG A 109 -20.00 5.01 11.30
CA ARG A 109 -19.37 5.88 12.30
C ARG A 109 -18.73 7.11 11.65
N MET A 110 -17.99 6.94 10.56
CA MET A 110 -17.39 8.07 9.85
C MET A 110 -18.45 9.05 9.32
N LEU A 111 -19.54 8.56 8.73
CA LEU A 111 -20.60 9.41 8.18
C LEU A 111 -21.32 10.23 9.24
N ARG A 112 -21.51 9.66 10.43
CA ARG A 112 -22.11 10.37 11.58
C ARG A 112 -21.15 11.35 12.25
N GLY A 113 -19.92 11.47 11.77
CA GLY A 113 -18.87 12.21 12.47
C GLY A 113 -18.51 11.59 13.83
N GLU A 114 -18.97 10.36 14.10
CA GLU A 114 -18.63 9.53 15.26
C GLU A 114 -17.25 8.89 15.04
N PHE A 115 -16.29 9.73 14.65
CA PHE A 115 -14.89 9.37 14.67
C PHE A 115 -14.39 9.69 16.08
N GLU A 116 -14.27 8.66 16.93
CA GLU A 116 -13.52 8.80 18.18
C GLU A 116 -12.04 8.93 17.84
N TRP A 117 -11.64 10.17 17.59
CA TRP A 117 -10.26 10.57 17.74
C TRP A 117 -9.84 10.18 19.17
N ALA A 118 -8.84 9.32 19.31
CA ALA A 118 -8.18 9.14 20.60
C ALA A 118 -7.82 10.52 21.18
N ASP A 119 -7.93 10.72 22.49
CA ASP A 119 -7.69 12.03 23.12
C ASP A 119 -6.33 12.62 22.73
N GLU A 120 -5.35 11.76 22.48
CA GLU A 120 -4.03 12.11 21.97
C GLU A 120 -4.05 12.66 20.54
N ALA A 121 -4.88 12.09 19.67
CA ALA A 121 -5.06 12.52 18.30
C ALA A 121 -5.87 13.85 18.24
N LYS A 122 -6.85 14.04 19.13
CA LYS A 122 -7.52 15.34 19.32
C LYS A 122 -6.55 16.41 19.80
N ALA A 123 -5.80 16.14 20.87
CA ALA A 123 -4.80 17.07 21.42
C ALA A 123 -3.73 17.42 20.38
N ARG A 124 -3.37 16.47 19.52
CA ARG A 124 -2.43 16.69 18.43
C ARG A 124 -3.01 17.53 17.30
N ALA A 125 -4.26 17.30 16.90
CA ALA A 125 -4.96 18.13 15.92
C ALA A 125 -5.03 19.59 16.39
N VAL A 126 -5.34 19.82 17.67
CA VAL A 126 -5.37 21.15 18.29
C VAL A 126 -3.99 21.82 18.22
N ARG A 127 -2.91 21.14 18.63
CA ARG A 127 -1.55 21.70 18.53
C ARG A 127 -1.13 22.03 17.10
N MET A 128 -1.47 21.18 16.13
CA MET A 128 -1.17 21.45 14.71
C MET A 128 -1.96 22.64 14.19
N ARG A 129 -3.18 22.84 14.68
CA ARG A 129 -4.00 24.01 14.34
C ARG A 129 -3.42 25.29 14.94
N GLU A 130 -2.95 25.26 16.18
CA GLU A 130 -2.27 26.38 16.83
C GLU A 130 -0.96 26.75 16.12
N GLN A 131 -0.31 25.78 15.47
CA GLN A 131 0.87 25.98 14.61
C GLN A 131 0.53 26.53 13.21
N GLY A 132 -0.74 26.83 12.94
CA GLY A 132 -1.19 27.44 11.69
C GLY A 132 -1.47 26.46 10.54
N MET A 133 -1.43 25.14 10.77
CA MET A 133 -1.74 24.16 9.73
C MET A 133 -3.22 24.20 9.34
N THR A 134 -3.50 24.00 8.06
CA THR A 134 -4.86 23.88 7.53
C THR A 134 -5.49 22.54 7.91
N HIS A 135 -6.83 22.47 8.00
CA HIS A 135 -7.52 21.21 8.33
C HIS A 135 -7.17 20.06 7.36
N LYS A 136 -6.88 20.36 6.09
CA LYS A 136 -6.42 19.38 5.09
C LYS A 136 -5.05 18.78 5.43
N GLU A 137 -4.11 19.60 5.89
CA GLU A 137 -2.77 19.16 6.31
C GLU A 137 -2.83 18.37 7.61
N ILE A 138 -3.69 18.80 8.55
CA ILE A 138 -3.93 18.12 9.82
C ILE A 138 -4.52 16.73 9.58
N ALA A 139 -5.53 16.60 8.72
CA ALA A 139 -6.12 15.31 8.37
C ALA A 139 -5.05 14.36 7.79
N ARG A 140 -4.29 14.80 6.77
CA ARG A 140 -3.20 14.01 6.17
C ARG A 140 -2.13 13.60 7.20
N GLN A 141 -1.76 14.50 8.11
CA GLN A 141 -0.79 14.22 9.17
C GLN A 141 -1.31 13.21 10.18
N LEU A 142 -2.61 13.25 10.51
CA LEU A 142 -3.19 12.35 11.49
C LEU A 142 -3.48 10.96 10.93
N THR A 143 -3.83 10.83 9.64
CA THR A 143 -3.91 9.54 8.95
C THR A 143 -2.54 8.84 8.93
N ILE A 144 -1.44 9.60 8.84
CA ILE A 144 -0.05 9.09 8.90
C ILE A 144 0.34 8.65 10.32
N VAL A 145 -0.37 9.10 11.36
CA VAL A 145 -0.01 8.89 12.77
C VAL A 145 -0.68 7.67 13.37
N GLU A 146 -1.90 7.32 12.96
CA GLU A 146 -2.54 6.06 13.40
C GLU A 146 -1.84 4.82 12.82
N GLU A 147 -1.15 4.94 11.68
CA GLU A 147 -0.33 3.83 11.15
C GLU A 147 1.02 3.66 11.85
N ASN A 148 1.51 4.61 12.66
CA ASN A 148 2.86 4.51 13.26
C ASN A 148 3.09 5.40 14.50
N SER A 149 2.48 5.08 15.65
CA SER A 149 2.98 5.55 16.95
C SER A 149 4.28 4.83 17.34
N GLY A 150 5.37 5.06 16.59
CA GLY A 150 6.77 4.98 17.04
C GLY A 150 7.31 3.67 17.64
N LYS A 151 6.56 2.56 17.64
CA LYS A 151 6.96 1.29 18.27
C LYS A 151 7.21 0.13 17.31
N VAL A 152 6.91 0.31 16.03
CA VAL A 152 7.01 -0.75 15.03
C VAL A 152 8.32 -0.56 14.26
N SER A 153 9.25 -1.49 14.47
CA SER A 153 10.51 -1.56 13.73
C SER A 153 10.25 -1.74 12.23
N PHE A 154 11.20 -1.34 11.38
CA PHE A 154 11.08 -1.59 9.93
C PHE A 154 10.89 -3.09 9.64
N SER A 155 11.47 -3.96 10.47
CA SER A 155 11.29 -5.41 10.38
C SER A 155 9.82 -5.83 10.52
N GLU A 156 9.08 -5.26 11.47
CA GLU A 156 7.67 -5.58 11.69
C GLU A 156 6.78 -5.05 10.57
N VAL A 157 7.07 -3.85 10.04
CA VAL A 157 6.41 -3.32 8.85
C VAL A 157 6.61 -4.26 7.65
N MET A 158 7.83 -4.75 7.46
CA MET A 158 8.13 -5.67 6.36
C MET A 158 7.48 -7.04 6.52
N GLU A 159 7.30 -7.55 7.74
CA GLU A 159 6.56 -8.80 7.98
C GLU A 159 5.07 -8.66 7.68
N LEU A 160 4.47 -7.49 7.98
CA LEU A 160 3.09 -7.18 7.58
C LEU A 160 2.97 -7.12 6.05
N VAL A 161 3.88 -6.39 5.38
CA VAL A 161 3.91 -6.34 3.91
C VAL A 161 4.15 -7.73 3.31
N LYS A 162 5.01 -8.56 3.88
CA LYS A 162 5.18 -9.94 3.40
C LYS A 162 3.87 -10.71 3.50
N ARG A 163 3.21 -10.66 4.66
CA ARG A 163 1.95 -11.37 4.94
C ARG A 163 0.85 -11.02 3.94
N GLU A 164 0.63 -9.72 3.73
CA GLU A 164 -0.44 -9.22 2.85
C GLU A 164 -0.17 -9.50 1.35
N PHE A 165 1.10 -9.64 0.95
CA PHE A 165 1.47 -9.81 -0.46
C PHE A 165 1.90 -11.24 -0.84
N ILE A 166 1.69 -12.26 0.02
CA ILE A 166 2.03 -13.67 -0.24
C ILE A 166 1.39 -14.21 -1.54
N GLY A 167 0.22 -13.70 -1.93
CA GLY A 167 -0.53 -14.12 -3.13
C GLY A 167 -0.24 -13.32 -4.42
N ALA A 168 0.57 -12.26 -4.38
CA ALA A 168 0.76 -11.40 -5.54
C ALA A 168 1.60 -12.11 -6.63
N LYS A 169 1.04 -12.26 -7.85
CA LYS A 169 1.72 -12.84 -9.04
C LYS A 169 3.07 -12.17 -9.38
N ARG A 170 3.36 -10.97 -8.86
CA ARG A 170 4.61 -10.22 -9.08
C ARG A 170 5.22 -9.72 -7.77
N LYS A 171 5.57 -10.66 -6.88
CA LYS A 171 6.19 -10.39 -5.56
C LYS A 171 7.27 -9.29 -5.61
N ASN A 172 8.23 -9.38 -6.54
CA ASN A 172 9.31 -8.40 -6.66
C ASN A 172 8.83 -6.96 -6.92
N SER A 173 7.75 -6.76 -7.67
CA SER A 173 7.22 -5.42 -7.95
C SER A 173 6.47 -4.80 -6.76
N ALA A 174 5.83 -5.64 -5.93
CA ALA A 174 5.16 -5.20 -4.72
C ALA A 174 6.20 -4.83 -3.64
N PHE A 175 7.21 -5.68 -3.43
CA PHE A 175 8.31 -5.39 -2.51
C PHE A 175 9.09 -4.13 -2.89
N ASN A 176 9.41 -3.94 -4.18
CA ASN A 176 10.09 -2.72 -4.63
C ASN A 176 9.25 -1.46 -4.42
N ARG A 177 7.92 -1.55 -4.56
CA ARG A 177 7.01 -0.43 -4.31
C ARG A 177 6.87 -0.14 -2.82
N ALA A 178 6.73 -1.17 -2.00
CA ALA A 178 6.69 -1.03 -0.54
C ALA A 178 8.00 -0.46 0.02
N ASP A 179 9.15 -0.91 -0.50
CA ASP A 179 10.47 -0.39 -0.13
C ASP A 179 10.66 1.07 -0.60
N ALA A 180 10.23 1.40 -1.82
CA ALA A 180 10.25 2.78 -2.32
C ALA A 180 9.29 3.71 -1.55
N TYR A 181 8.12 3.22 -1.15
CA TYR A 181 7.17 3.96 -0.33
C TYR A 181 7.71 4.14 1.09
N SER A 182 8.24 3.08 1.70
CA SER A 182 8.89 3.15 3.00
C SER A 182 9.99 4.22 2.97
N ALA A 183 10.85 4.21 1.95
CA ALA A 183 11.90 5.21 1.77
C ALA A 183 11.42 6.67 1.71
N SER A 184 10.16 6.95 1.36
CA SER A 184 9.59 8.29 1.33
C SER A 184 8.97 8.74 2.67
N LEU A 185 8.82 7.83 3.63
CA LEU A 185 8.24 8.14 4.94
C LEU A 185 9.09 9.17 5.71
N PRO A 186 8.48 10.22 6.28
CA PRO A 186 9.19 11.26 7.03
C PRO A 186 10.08 10.73 8.15
N LEU A 187 9.69 9.63 8.80
CA LEU A 187 10.44 8.98 9.88
C LEU A 187 11.83 8.54 9.42
N TYR A 188 11.91 7.75 8.34
CA TYR A 188 13.19 7.25 7.85
C TYR A 188 14.02 8.36 7.21
N LYS A 189 13.36 9.36 6.61
CA LYS A 189 14.05 10.57 6.16
C LYS A 189 14.73 11.27 7.34
N ALA A 190 14.03 11.49 8.45
CA ALA A 190 14.59 12.12 9.64
C ALA A 190 15.76 11.31 10.24
N ARG A 191 15.62 9.98 10.34
CA ARG A 191 16.71 9.08 10.79
C ARG A 191 17.94 9.16 9.88
N MET A 192 17.75 9.21 8.57
CA MET A 192 18.84 9.37 7.61
C MET A 192 19.48 10.76 7.65
N GLU A 193 18.71 11.84 7.87
CA GLU A 193 19.25 13.20 8.04
C GLU A 193 20.02 13.36 9.36
N ALA A 194 19.61 12.67 10.42
CA ALA A 194 20.32 12.67 11.70
C ALA A 194 21.66 11.91 11.64
N ALA A 195 21.83 11.03 10.65
CA ALA A 195 23.06 10.28 10.45
C ALA A 195 24.07 11.04 9.60
N ASP A 196 25.36 10.86 9.88
CA ASP A 196 26.43 11.37 9.01
C ASP A 196 26.48 10.55 7.71
N LYS A 197 25.76 11.05 6.69
CA LYS A 197 25.61 10.41 5.38
C LYS A 197 26.94 10.25 4.65
N ASP A 198 27.86 11.20 4.81
CA ASP A 198 29.14 11.17 4.12
C ASP A 198 30.09 10.17 4.80
N GLN A 199 30.03 10.03 6.13
CA GLN A 199 30.74 8.96 6.83
C GLN A 199 30.17 7.58 6.48
N ILE A 200 28.84 7.42 6.46
CA ILE A 200 28.19 6.17 6.03
C ILE A 200 28.66 5.75 4.64
N ALA A 201 28.67 6.69 3.70
CA ALA A 201 29.11 6.39 2.34
C ALA A 201 30.59 5.97 2.31
N ARG A 202 31.47 6.66 3.04
CA ARG A 202 32.89 6.31 3.14
C ARG A 202 33.10 4.92 3.76
N ASP A 203 32.40 4.59 4.84
CA ASP A 203 32.50 3.30 5.52
C ASP A 203 32.03 2.15 4.61
N ILE A 204 30.96 2.36 3.84
CA ILE A 204 30.47 1.35 2.90
C ILE A 204 31.45 1.17 1.73
N LEU A 205 31.99 2.26 1.20
CA LEU A 205 32.92 2.22 0.06
C LEU A 205 34.30 1.66 0.41
N SER A 206 34.75 1.83 1.66
CA SER A 206 35.99 1.21 2.16
C SER A 206 35.81 -0.26 2.53
N GLY A 207 34.57 -0.76 2.56
CA GLY A 207 34.24 -2.11 3.01
C GLY A 207 34.23 -2.29 4.53
N ALA A 208 34.31 -1.20 5.31
CA ALA A 208 34.22 -1.24 6.77
C ALA A 208 32.83 -1.64 7.27
N THR A 209 31.79 -1.43 6.47
CA THR A 209 30.43 -1.90 6.74
C THR A 209 29.67 -2.17 5.44
N THR A 210 28.52 -2.82 5.54
CA THR A 210 27.61 -3.07 4.40
C THR A 210 26.37 -2.19 4.48
N VAL A 211 25.70 -2.00 3.33
CA VAL A 211 24.40 -1.30 3.25
C VAL A 211 23.37 -1.92 4.22
N ALA A 212 23.34 -3.25 4.33
CA ALA A 212 22.39 -3.96 5.18
C ALA A 212 22.65 -3.74 6.68
N GLU A 213 23.91 -3.71 7.10
CA GLU A 213 24.29 -3.43 8.48
C GLU A 213 23.93 -1.99 8.89
N VAL A 214 24.22 -1.02 8.02
CA VAL A 214 23.85 0.37 8.28
C VAL A 214 22.33 0.53 8.34
N ALA A 215 21.59 -0.08 7.41
CA ALA A 215 20.13 -0.05 7.40
C ALA A 215 19.54 -0.62 8.70
N ARG A 216 20.08 -1.74 9.18
CA ARG A 216 19.68 -2.33 10.47
C ARG A 216 20.02 -1.43 11.65
N ARG A 217 21.24 -0.86 11.67
CA ARG A 217 21.71 0.02 12.75
C ARG A 217 20.85 1.28 12.87
N LEU A 218 20.40 1.83 11.75
CA LEU A 218 19.58 3.04 11.71
C LEU A 218 18.07 2.75 11.76
N ASP A 219 17.67 1.47 11.75
CA ASP A 219 16.29 1.03 11.59
C ASP A 219 15.60 1.73 10.40
N VAL A 220 16.18 1.60 9.21
CA VAL A 220 15.67 2.17 7.95
C VAL A 220 15.67 1.12 6.84
N PRO A 221 14.90 1.31 5.75
CA PRO A 221 15.02 0.47 4.57
C PRO A 221 16.42 0.52 3.95
N THR A 222 16.83 -0.53 3.24
CA THR A 222 18.18 -0.60 2.63
C THR A 222 18.34 0.39 1.47
N ARG A 223 17.26 0.68 0.75
CA ARG A 223 17.27 1.56 -0.42
C ARG A 223 17.69 3.01 -0.10
N PRO A 224 17.17 3.70 0.94
CA PRO A 224 17.69 4.99 1.38
C PRO A 224 19.21 5.00 1.61
N VAL A 225 19.75 3.95 2.23
CA VAL A 225 21.19 3.83 2.49
C VAL A 225 21.96 3.66 1.18
N ALA A 226 21.51 2.78 0.29
CA ALA A 226 22.11 2.63 -1.04
C ALA A 226 22.07 3.92 -1.86
N MET A 227 20.98 4.69 -1.78
CA MET A 227 20.86 5.99 -2.44
C MET A 227 21.85 7.03 -1.91
N VAL A 228 22.20 6.99 -0.62
CA VAL A 228 23.24 7.84 -0.06
C VAL A 228 24.60 7.50 -0.67
N VAL A 229 24.95 6.22 -0.76
CA VAL A 229 26.19 5.76 -1.40
C VAL A 229 26.25 6.18 -2.86
N ASP A 230 25.19 5.92 -3.63
CA ASP A 230 25.09 6.32 -5.04
C ASP A 230 25.28 7.84 -5.22
N LYS A 231 24.61 8.64 -4.37
CA LYS A 231 24.70 10.10 -4.43
C LYS A 231 26.09 10.60 -4.06
N PHE A 232 26.70 10.01 -3.04
CA PHE A 232 28.07 10.31 -2.64
C PHE A 232 29.06 10.00 -3.77
N GLN A 233 29.00 8.79 -4.33
CA GLN A 233 29.83 8.41 -5.49
C GLN A 233 29.61 9.37 -6.67
N SER A 234 28.35 9.73 -6.97
CA SER A 234 28.06 10.64 -8.08
C SER A 234 28.70 12.03 -7.96
N ARG A 235 29.02 12.47 -6.73
CA ARG A 235 29.75 13.73 -6.46
C ARG A 235 31.26 13.58 -6.63
N MET A 236 31.80 12.37 -6.45
CA MET A 236 33.22 12.08 -6.65
C MET A 236 33.63 12.01 -8.13
N TYR A 237 32.66 11.74 -9.01
CA TYR A 237 32.89 11.62 -10.45
C TYR A 237 32.51 12.89 -11.20
N SER A 238 33.30 13.27 -12.20
CA SER A 238 32.98 14.41 -13.05
C SER A 238 31.69 14.15 -13.85
N SER A 239 30.80 15.14 -13.89
CA SER A 239 29.61 15.13 -14.73
C SER A 239 29.91 15.48 -16.20
N VAL A 240 31.06 16.11 -16.46
CA VAL A 240 31.53 16.48 -17.80
C VAL A 240 32.19 15.29 -18.46
N TRP A 241 31.79 15.01 -19.71
CA TRP A 241 32.37 13.96 -20.54
C TRP A 241 33.36 14.57 -21.51
N THR A 242 34.57 14.03 -21.56
CA THR A 242 35.53 14.37 -22.62
C THR A 242 35.22 13.54 -23.88
N ASP A 243 35.79 13.97 -25.01
CA ASP A 243 35.68 13.22 -26.26
C ASP A 243 36.35 11.85 -26.13
N GLN A 244 37.52 11.80 -25.49
CA GLN A 244 38.24 10.54 -25.21
C GLN A 244 37.43 9.57 -24.35
N GLU A 245 36.80 10.03 -23.26
CA GLU A 245 35.94 9.18 -22.43
C GLU A 245 34.72 8.67 -23.21
N THR A 246 34.18 9.51 -24.09
CA THR A 246 33.04 9.16 -24.95
C THR A 246 33.45 8.11 -25.98
N GLU A 247 34.62 8.25 -26.58
CA GLU A 247 35.20 7.27 -27.51
C GLU A 247 35.44 5.92 -26.81
N GLN A 248 36.05 5.91 -25.62
CA GLN A 248 36.25 4.70 -24.83
C GLN A 248 34.94 4.00 -24.44
N LEU A 249 33.89 4.76 -24.12
CA LEU A 249 32.54 4.22 -23.87
C LEU A 249 31.96 3.53 -25.12
N LEU A 250 32.08 4.17 -26.28
CA LEU A 250 31.59 3.62 -27.55
C LEU A 250 32.38 2.37 -27.95
N GLU A 251 33.69 2.41 -27.80
CA GLU A 251 34.56 1.27 -28.09
C GLU A 251 34.24 0.08 -27.18
N HIS A 252 34.04 0.32 -25.88
CA HIS A 252 33.59 -0.71 -24.96
C HIS A 252 32.25 -1.32 -25.40
N ALA A 253 31.30 -0.51 -25.87
CA ALA A 253 30.00 -0.98 -26.35
C ALA A 253 30.06 -1.72 -27.70
N ARG A 254 31.07 -1.46 -28.55
CA ARG A 254 31.34 -2.21 -29.79
C ARG A 254 31.97 -3.56 -29.50
N MET A 255 32.95 -3.59 -28.59
CA MET A 255 33.74 -4.78 -28.27
C MET A 255 32.98 -5.82 -27.43
N HIS A 256 31.86 -5.44 -26.80
CA HIS A 256 31.10 -6.33 -25.92
C HIS A 256 29.63 -6.41 -26.33
N THR A 257 29.02 -7.57 -26.17
CA THR A 257 27.58 -7.76 -26.38
C THR A 257 26.79 -7.49 -25.08
N PRO A 258 25.53 -7.02 -25.18
CA PRO A 258 24.67 -6.90 -24.02
C PRO A 258 24.50 -8.24 -23.26
N PRO A 259 24.40 -8.22 -21.91
CA PRO A 259 24.38 -7.02 -21.05
C PRO A 259 25.78 -6.43 -20.80
N TYR A 260 25.93 -5.12 -21.03
CA TYR A 260 27.20 -4.42 -20.84
C TYR A 260 27.62 -4.37 -19.37
N ASN A 261 28.89 -4.65 -19.10
CA ASN A 261 29.46 -4.56 -17.75
C ASN A 261 29.98 -3.15 -17.45
N TRP A 262 29.07 -2.26 -17.07
CA TRP A 262 29.39 -0.86 -16.76
C TRP A 262 30.39 -0.68 -15.61
N ARG A 263 30.58 -1.68 -14.75
CA ARG A 263 31.58 -1.62 -13.67
C ARG A 263 32.99 -1.69 -14.21
N VAL A 264 33.24 -2.57 -15.20
CA VAL A 264 34.54 -2.69 -15.85
C VAL A 264 34.90 -1.39 -16.56
N LEU A 265 33.98 -0.83 -17.34
CA LEU A 265 34.22 0.45 -18.01
C LEU A 265 34.43 1.60 -17.02
N SER A 266 33.64 1.66 -15.95
CA SER A 266 33.81 2.67 -14.90
C SER A 266 35.20 2.59 -14.26
N ALA A 267 35.68 1.37 -13.98
CA ALA A 267 37.03 1.16 -13.47
C ALA A 267 38.11 1.58 -14.48
N LEU A 268 37.90 1.32 -15.78
CA LEU A 268 38.81 1.75 -16.85
C LEU A 268 38.88 3.28 -16.98
N LEU A 269 37.73 3.96 -16.90
CA LEU A 269 37.68 5.42 -17.01
C LEU A 269 38.24 6.11 -15.76
N GLY A 270 38.01 5.57 -14.57
CA GLY A 270 38.41 6.15 -13.28
C GLY A 270 37.66 7.44 -12.89
N THR A 271 37.08 8.14 -13.86
CA THR A 271 36.44 9.46 -13.71
C THR A 271 34.92 9.42 -13.79
N LYS A 272 34.33 8.25 -14.09
CA LYS A 272 32.89 8.05 -14.29
C LYS A 272 32.39 6.85 -13.50
N SER A 273 31.23 7.00 -12.86
CA SER A 273 30.52 5.88 -12.22
C SER A 273 29.87 4.94 -13.24
N PRO A 274 29.57 3.68 -12.87
CA PRO A 274 28.86 2.74 -13.74
C PRO A 274 27.50 3.29 -14.21
N ARG A 275 26.81 4.03 -13.34
CA ARG A 275 25.53 4.68 -13.66
C ARG A 275 25.70 5.79 -14.68
N GLN A 276 26.74 6.63 -14.57
CA GLN A 276 27.03 7.67 -15.56
C GLN A 276 27.33 7.05 -16.92
N CYS A 277 28.14 5.98 -16.98
CA CYS A 277 28.42 5.25 -18.22
C CYS A 277 27.13 4.76 -18.87
N LYS A 278 26.28 4.04 -18.12
CA LYS A 278 24.97 3.57 -18.61
C LYS A 278 24.08 4.71 -19.11
N CYS A 279 23.96 5.80 -18.35
CA CYS A 279 23.14 6.93 -18.72
C CYS A 279 23.65 7.65 -19.99
N LYS A 280 24.97 7.85 -20.11
CA LYS A 280 25.58 8.45 -21.31
C LYS A 280 25.37 7.55 -22.53
N PHE A 281 25.60 6.25 -22.41
CA PHE A 281 25.36 5.30 -23.49
C PHE A 281 23.90 5.32 -23.95
N ASN A 282 22.95 5.26 -23.02
CA ASN A 282 21.52 5.34 -23.37
C ASN A 282 21.19 6.65 -24.09
N LYS A 283 21.74 7.79 -23.66
CA LYS A 283 21.54 9.07 -24.36
C LYS A 283 22.10 9.05 -25.78
N LEU A 284 23.30 8.48 -25.98
CA LEU A 284 23.91 8.36 -27.31
C LEU A 284 23.11 7.42 -28.22
N LYS A 285 22.66 6.28 -27.67
CA LYS A 285 21.86 5.29 -28.39
C LYS A 285 20.51 5.85 -28.83
N TYR A 286 19.73 6.40 -27.90
CA TYR A 286 18.39 6.89 -28.21
C TYR A 286 18.38 8.31 -28.81
N GLY A 287 19.51 9.02 -28.77
CA GLY A 287 19.69 10.31 -29.42
C GLY A 287 20.16 10.22 -30.88
N GLY A 288 20.22 9.02 -31.47
CA GLY A 288 20.61 8.82 -32.87
C GLY A 288 22.11 8.93 -33.16
N ALA A 289 22.96 9.05 -32.13
CA ALA A 289 24.42 9.10 -32.30
C ALA A 289 25.07 7.72 -32.45
N ILE A 290 24.31 6.64 -32.22
CA ILE A 290 24.75 5.26 -32.43
C ILE A 290 23.75 4.59 -33.39
N PRO A 291 24.19 4.11 -34.56
CA PRO A 291 23.29 3.41 -35.49
C PRO A 291 22.75 2.12 -34.85
N ASP A 292 21.46 1.87 -35.05
CA ASP A 292 20.76 0.66 -34.58
C ASP A 292 21.22 -0.56 -35.40
N LYS A 293 22.38 -1.11 -35.01
CA LYS A 293 23.10 -2.25 -35.60
C LYS A 293 23.77 -1.98 -36.96
N PRO A 294 24.94 -2.60 -37.21
CA PRO A 294 25.38 -2.85 -38.58
C PRO A 294 24.39 -3.82 -39.24
N GLU A 295 23.87 -3.44 -40.42
CA GLU A 295 23.23 -4.40 -41.32
C GLU A 295 24.27 -5.47 -41.65
N ASN A 296 23.99 -6.71 -41.22
CA ASN A 296 24.71 -7.90 -41.69
C ASN A 296 24.11 -8.35 -43.01
#